data_AF-A0ABD2MQ53-F1
#
_entry.id   AF-A0ABD2MQ53-F1
#
_cell.length_a   1.000
_cell.length_b   1.000
_cell.length_c   1.000
_cell.angle_alpha   90.00
_cell.angle_beta   90.00
_cell.angle_gamma   90.00
#
_symmetry.space_group_name_H-M   'P 1'
#
loop_
_entity.id
_entity.type
_entity.pdbx_description
1 polymer ?
#
loop_
_entity_poly.entity_id
_entity_poly.type
_entity_poly.pdbx_seq_one_letter_code
_entity_poly.pdbx_strand_id
1 'polypeptide(L)'
;MDQPVPCFLLLEDGTALKGTSFGATNSTSGEVVFQTGMVGYPESLTDPSYNKQILILTYPIIGNYGVPDKICDENGIPCFFESSKIWAAGLVVGEYCDYPSHWRNQETLSQWMKRENIPGIQGIDTRALVKKIREKGSCLGKIVYELPLQTGKLAIDNPNLQNLVQEVSISKPITYNKNGYPKICAVDCGLKYNQIRCFLKRGARVDVVPWNYKLDTNEYDGLFLSNGPGDPVMCKTTIENIKNVLNSPKIKPIFGICLGHQLLAAAIGCKTYKMRYGNRGHNQPCIHEKTGRCFMTSQNHGYAVDAFTLPEHWETLFTNANDKSNEGIVHAKLPYFSVQFHPEHTAGPEDLESLFDVFLDLVKNADTSNISAKELVNTKLKYINYKQLHPEKPKKVLLIGSGGLSIGQAGEFDYSGSQAIKALREENIKSVLINPNIATVQTSKGLADKVYFLPLVAEYVEQVIKVERPDGVLLTFGGQTGLNCGIELEKKGVFKKYNVKVLGTPIQSIIDTEDRKIFSEEINAVGEKVAPSIAAHSVKEALEAAEQLGYPVMARAAFSLGGLGSGFANSEEELTVLATRALAHSAQLIVDKSLKGWKEVEYEVVRDAYDNCITVCNMENVDP
;
A
#
# COMPACT_ATOMS: atom_id res chain seq x y z
N MET A 1 -17.21 5.40 -34.76
CA MET A 1 -17.47 4.74 -33.47
C MET A 1 -18.22 3.47 -33.80
N ASP A 2 -17.66 2.32 -33.44
CA ASP A 2 -18.38 1.04 -33.57
C ASP A 2 -19.65 1.10 -32.71
N GLN A 3 -20.74 0.50 -33.18
CA GLN A 3 -21.95 0.42 -32.37
C GLN A 3 -21.66 -0.40 -31.09
N PRO A 4 -22.17 0.03 -29.92
CA PRO A 4 -21.96 -0.70 -28.69
C PRO A 4 -22.53 -2.12 -28.81
N VAL A 5 -21.67 -3.12 -28.71
CA VAL A 5 -22.05 -4.53 -28.79
C VAL A 5 -22.57 -4.96 -27.41
N PRO A 6 -23.86 -5.33 -27.28
CA PRO A 6 -24.38 -5.81 -26.01
C PRO A 6 -23.73 -7.16 -25.63
N CYS A 7 -23.48 -7.36 -24.34
CA CYS A 7 -23.03 -8.64 -23.79
C CYS A 7 -23.58 -8.84 -22.37
N PHE A 8 -23.47 -10.06 -21.86
CA PHE A 8 -24.05 -10.47 -20.58
C PHE A 8 -23.03 -11.27 -19.77
N LEU A 9 -22.94 -10.98 -18.48
CA LEU A 9 -22.32 -11.85 -17.50
C LEU A 9 -23.41 -12.73 -16.87
N LEU A 10 -23.35 -14.03 -17.15
CA LEU A 10 -24.24 -15.05 -16.61
C LEU A 10 -23.55 -15.74 -15.43
N LEU A 11 -24.23 -15.85 -14.29
CA LEU A 11 -23.73 -16.55 -13.11
C LEU A 11 -24.42 -17.90 -12.96
N GLU A 12 -23.77 -18.85 -12.28
CA GLU A 12 -24.31 -20.20 -12.05
C GLU A 12 -25.64 -20.23 -11.29
N ASP A 13 -25.96 -19.18 -10.54
CA ASP A 13 -27.22 -19.03 -9.82
C ASP A 13 -28.37 -18.48 -10.69
N GLY A 14 -28.14 -18.34 -12.00
CA GLY A 14 -29.11 -17.84 -12.98
C GLY A 14 -29.15 -16.32 -13.12
N THR A 15 -28.33 -15.57 -12.36
CA THR A 15 -28.24 -14.12 -12.53
C THR A 15 -27.67 -13.78 -13.91
N ALA A 16 -28.34 -12.87 -14.63
CA ALA A 16 -27.86 -12.32 -15.88
C ALA A 16 -27.66 -10.80 -15.73
N LEU A 17 -26.42 -10.34 -15.87
CA LEU A 17 -26.07 -8.93 -15.80
C LEU A 17 -25.76 -8.43 -17.21
N LYS A 18 -26.57 -7.49 -17.70
CA LYS A 18 -26.37 -6.86 -19.01
C LYS A 18 -25.27 -5.79 -18.90
N GLY A 19 -24.39 -5.75 -19.89
CA GLY A 19 -23.41 -4.70 -20.08
C GLY A 19 -23.12 -4.45 -21.56
N THR A 20 -22.05 -3.72 -21.82
CA THR A 20 -21.56 -3.40 -23.17
C THR A 20 -20.14 -3.92 -23.31
N SER A 21 -19.84 -4.55 -24.45
CA SER A 21 -18.52 -5.07 -24.73
C SER A 21 -17.55 -3.95 -25.07
N PHE A 22 -16.36 -4.01 -24.48
CA PHE A 22 -15.22 -3.17 -24.89
C PHE A 22 -13.99 -4.00 -25.30
N GLY A 23 -13.93 -5.29 -24.93
CA GLY A 23 -12.85 -6.20 -25.33
C GLY A 23 -13.14 -6.99 -26.62
N ALA A 24 -12.53 -8.18 -26.74
CA ALA A 24 -12.80 -9.13 -27.81
C ALA A 24 -14.22 -9.70 -27.72
N THR A 25 -14.85 -10.01 -28.87
CA THR A 25 -16.21 -10.55 -28.94
C THR A 25 -16.23 -12.08 -29.00
N ASN A 26 -15.81 -12.73 -27.91
CA ASN A 26 -15.81 -14.18 -27.75
C ASN A 26 -16.40 -14.59 -26.40
N SER A 27 -17.12 -15.72 -26.35
CA SER A 27 -17.67 -16.19 -25.07
C SER A 27 -16.58 -16.87 -24.23
N THR A 28 -16.59 -16.66 -22.92
CA THR A 28 -15.61 -17.23 -21.98
C THR A 28 -16.28 -17.62 -20.67
N SER A 29 -15.82 -18.71 -20.06
CA SER A 29 -16.28 -19.22 -18.75
C SER A 29 -15.14 -19.12 -17.74
N GLY A 30 -15.46 -18.92 -16.46
CA GLY A 30 -14.46 -18.92 -15.40
C GLY A 30 -15.06 -18.75 -14.00
N GLU A 31 -14.20 -18.87 -12.99
CA GLU A 31 -14.55 -18.42 -11.64
C GLU A 31 -14.60 -16.89 -11.62
N VAL A 32 -15.73 -16.34 -11.16
CA VAL A 32 -15.92 -14.89 -11.05
C VAL A 32 -15.33 -14.42 -9.72
N VAL A 33 -14.34 -13.54 -9.81
CA VAL A 33 -13.57 -13.02 -8.68
C VAL A 33 -13.52 -11.51 -8.73
N PHE A 34 -13.25 -10.87 -7.60
CA PHE A 34 -13.06 -9.42 -7.55
C PHE A 34 -11.75 -9.05 -6.87
N GLN A 35 -11.20 -7.88 -7.19
CA GLN A 35 -10.02 -7.31 -6.54
C GLN A 35 -10.30 -5.88 -6.09
N THR A 36 -9.86 -5.54 -4.87
CA THR A 36 -10.03 -4.20 -4.26
C THR A 36 -8.93 -3.19 -4.62
N GLY A 37 -7.94 -3.59 -5.42
CA GLY A 37 -6.89 -2.71 -5.90
C GLY A 37 -7.45 -1.61 -6.80
N MET A 38 -7.06 -0.36 -6.56
CA MET A 38 -7.56 0.81 -7.29
C MET A 38 -6.73 1.16 -8.54
N VAL A 39 -5.49 0.67 -8.58
CA VAL A 39 -4.53 0.90 -9.65
C VAL A 39 -3.90 -0.44 -10.06
N GLY A 40 -3.18 -0.45 -11.16
CA GLY A 40 -2.39 -1.59 -11.60
C GLY A 40 -3.19 -2.64 -12.38
N TYR A 41 -4.14 -2.24 -13.23
CA TYR A 41 -4.89 -3.19 -14.06
C TYR A 41 -4.02 -3.92 -15.11
N PRO A 42 -2.95 -3.36 -15.74
CA PRO A 42 -2.08 -4.14 -16.62
C PRO A 42 -1.34 -5.25 -15.88
N GLU A 43 -0.80 -4.93 -14.70
CA GLU A 43 -0.11 -5.87 -13.81
C GLU A 43 -1.07 -6.96 -13.35
N SER A 44 -2.28 -6.56 -12.90
CA SER A 44 -3.31 -7.51 -12.45
C SER A 44 -3.77 -8.43 -13.58
N LEU A 45 -4.02 -7.90 -14.80
CA LEU A 45 -4.43 -8.72 -15.93
C LEU A 45 -3.35 -9.71 -16.39
N THR A 46 -2.08 -9.37 -16.16
CA THR A 46 -0.93 -10.23 -16.47
C THR A 46 -0.45 -11.07 -15.30
N ASP A 47 -1.14 -11.07 -14.15
CA ASP A 47 -0.88 -12.01 -13.05
C ASP A 47 -1.38 -13.42 -13.43
N PRO A 48 -0.50 -14.44 -13.51
CA PRO A 48 -0.90 -15.81 -13.84
C PRO A 48 -1.91 -16.44 -12.88
N SER A 49 -2.01 -15.91 -11.65
CA SER A 49 -2.96 -16.37 -10.63
C SER A 49 -4.43 -16.17 -11.04
N TYR A 50 -4.69 -15.30 -12.02
CA TYR A 50 -6.01 -15.09 -12.62
C TYR A 50 -6.34 -16.03 -13.80
N ASN A 51 -5.48 -17.00 -14.12
CA ASN A 51 -5.77 -17.95 -15.21
C ASN A 51 -7.17 -18.58 -15.05
N LYS A 52 -7.98 -18.49 -16.10
CA LYS A 52 -9.39 -18.96 -16.14
C LYS A 52 -10.35 -18.30 -15.14
N GLN A 53 -10.03 -17.10 -14.64
CA GLN A 53 -10.92 -16.31 -13.79
C GLN A 53 -11.48 -15.11 -14.55
N ILE A 54 -12.74 -14.78 -14.31
CA ILE A 54 -13.36 -13.52 -14.78
C ILE A 54 -13.15 -12.50 -13.68
N LEU A 55 -12.28 -11.52 -13.94
CA LEU A 55 -11.85 -10.52 -12.97
C LEU A 55 -12.81 -9.33 -12.94
N ILE A 56 -13.31 -8.99 -11.76
CA ILE A 56 -14.04 -7.76 -11.48
C ILE A 56 -13.12 -6.77 -10.81
N LEU A 57 -12.94 -5.59 -11.42
CA LEU A 57 -12.27 -4.48 -10.76
C LEU A 57 -13.30 -3.64 -10.01
N THR A 58 -13.03 -3.41 -8.73
CA THR A 58 -13.94 -2.65 -7.86
C THR A 58 -13.82 -1.15 -8.08
N TYR A 59 -12.66 -0.67 -8.53
CA TYR A 59 -12.50 0.73 -8.90
C TYR A 59 -13.35 1.03 -10.14
N PRO A 60 -14.20 2.06 -10.09
CA PRO A 60 -15.27 2.21 -11.07
C PRO A 60 -14.78 2.59 -12.46
N ILE A 61 -13.67 3.32 -12.58
CA ILE A 61 -13.19 3.88 -13.86
C ILE A 61 -11.87 3.21 -14.24
N ILE A 62 -11.89 2.39 -15.29
CA ILE A 62 -10.75 1.55 -15.69
C ILE A 62 -10.30 1.91 -17.10
N GLY A 63 -8.97 1.93 -17.32
CA GLY A 63 -8.36 2.27 -18.61
C GLY A 63 -7.72 3.65 -18.66
N ASN A 64 -7.77 4.43 -17.58
CA ASN A 64 -7.42 5.86 -17.53
C ASN A 64 -5.98 6.15 -17.99
N TYR A 65 -5.06 5.21 -17.80
CA TYR A 65 -3.65 5.34 -18.18
C TYR A 65 -3.24 4.45 -19.36
N GLY A 66 -4.23 3.86 -20.05
CA GLY A 66 -4.02 3.02 -21.22
C GLY A 66 -3.19 1.78 -20.94
N VAL A 67 -2.45 1.31 -21.94
CA VAL A 67 -1.54 0.16 -21.82
C VAL A 67 -0.15 0.60 -22.24
N PRO A 68 0.88 0.35 -21.40
CA PRO A 68 2.25 0.74 -21.71
C PRO A 68 2.87 -0.17 -22.78
N ASP A 69 3.98 0.27 -23.35
CA ASP A 69 4.77 -0.53 -24.29
C ASP A 69 5.39 -1.77 -23.60
N LYS A 70 5.73 -2.80 -24.38
CA LYS A 70 6.48 -3.99 -23.94
C LYS A 70 8.00 -3.72 -23.89
N ILE A 71 8.40 -2.57 -23.35
CA ILE A 71 9.82 -2.27 -23.10
C ILE A 71 10.35 -3.27 -22.08
N CYS A 72 11.52 -3.83 -22.34
CA CYS A 72 12.19 -4.77 -21.44
C CYS A 72 13.32 -4.08 -20.67
N ASP A 73 13.58 -4.57 -19.46
CA ASP A 73 14.75 -4.19 -18.66
C ASP A 73 16.05 -4.80 -19.23
N GLU A 74 17.18 -4.52 -18.57
CA GLU A 74 18.48 -5.06 -18.97
C GLU A 74 18.58 -6.59 -18.95
N ASN A 75 17.61 -7.28 -18.31
CA ASN A 75 17.53 -8.73 -18.22
C ASN A 75 16.53 -9.32 -19.25
N GLY A 76 15.96 -8.50 -20.13
CA GLY A 76 14.98 -8.92 -21.13
C GLY A 76 13.59 -9.20 -20.57
N ILE A 77 13.28 -8.68 -19.37
CA ILE A 77 11.98 -8.85 -18.72
C ILE A 77 11.12 -7.61 -18.99
N PRO A 78 9.88 -7.73 -19.51
CA PRO A 78 9.00 -6.59 -19.75
C PRO A 78 8.79 -5.74 -18.49
N CYS A 79 9.02 -4.43 -18.52
CA CYS A 79 9.04 -3.58 -17.32
C CYS A 79 7.69 -3.39 -16.63
N PHE A 80 6.58 -3.45 -17.37
CA PHE A 80 5.26 -3.03 -16.91
C PHE A 80 4.21 -4.15 -16.92
N PHE A 81 4.67 -5.38 -17.04
CA PHE A 81 3.82 -6.57 -17.07
C PHE A 81 4.43 -7.62 -16.14
N GLU A 82 3.56 -8.44 -15.56
CA GLU A 82 3.97 -9.47 -14.61
C GLU A 82 4.06 -10.87 -15.23
N SER A 83 3.72 -10.98 -16.51
CA SER A 83 3.97 -12.18 -17.31
C SER A 83 3.90 -11.86 -18.82
N SER A 84 3.86 -12.88 -19.68
CA SER A 84 3.92 -12.75 -21.13
C SER A 84 2.62 -12.27 -21.81
N LYS A 85 1.47 -12.42 -21.15
CA LYS A 85 0.13 -12.15 -21.73
C LYS A 85 -0.92 -11.87 -20.66
N ILE A 86 -2.14 -11.53 -21.09
CA ILE A 86 -3.30 -11.50 -20.19
C ILE A 86 -3.66 -12.93 -19.78
N TRP A 87 -3.78 -13.19 -18.48
CA TRP A 87 -4.22 -14.49 -17.94
C TRP A 87 -5.67 -14.52 -17.49
N ALA A 88 -6.22 -13.36 -17.09
CA ALA A 88 -7.64 -13.25 -16.79
C ALA A 88 -8.48 -13.69 -18.01
N ALA A 89 -9.46 -14.56 -17.79
CA ALA A 89 -10.34 -15.07 -18.83
C ALA A 89 -11.28 -14.00 -19.40
N GLY A 90 -11.57 -12.97 -18.61
CA GLY A 90 -12.37 -11.81 -18.99
C GLY A 90 -12.31 -10.74 -17.90
N LEU A 91 -12.72 -9.52 -18.26
CA LEU A 91 -12.69 -8.35 -17.36
C LEU A 91 -14.08 -7.72 -17.24
N VAL A 92 -14.50 -7.43 -16.01
CA VAL A 92 -15.76 -6.75 -15.68
C VAL A 92 -15.44 -5.44 -14.96
N VAL A 93 -15.95 -4.32 -15.50
CA VAL A 93 -15.74 -2.98 -14.95
C VAL A 93 -17.04 -2.19 -14.84
N GLY A 94 -17.03 -1.14 -14.03
CA GLY A 94 -18.13 -0.18 -13.98
C GLY A 94 -18.17 0.66 -15.26
N GLU A 95 -17.07 1.36 -15.53
CA GLU A 95 -16.88 2.25 -16.66
C GLU A 95 -15.49 2.04 -17.27
N TYR A 96 -15.43 1.97 -18.61
CA TYR A 96 -14.18 1.93 -19.35
C TYR A 96 -13.85 3.32 -19.92
N CYS A 97 -12.61 3.78 -19.73
CA CYS A 97 -12.10 5.03 -20.26
C CYS A 97 -11.63 4.87 -21.71
N ASP A 98 -12.37 5.47 -22.64
CA ASP A 98 -12.04 5.46 -24.08
C ASP A 98 -10.78 6.28 -24.44
N TYR A 99 -10.45 7.29 -23.63
CA TYR A 99 -9.42 8.29 -23.92
C TYR A 99 -8.36 8.31 -22.81
N PRO A 100 -7.47 7.31 -22.74
CA PRO A 100 -6.40 7.27 -21.75
C PRO A 100 -5.45 8.47 -21.88
N SER A 101 -4.97 8.97 -20.75
CA SER A 101 -3.96 10.04 -20.68
C SER A 101 -2.86 9.66 -19.70
N HIS A 102 -1.78 9.10 -20.24
CA HIS A 102 -0.58 8.78 -19.48
C HIS A 102 0.61 8.80 -20.43
N TRP A 103 1.75 9.33 -19.99
CA TRP A 103 2.94 9.52 -20.83
C TRP A 103 3.54 8.21 -21.37
N ARG A 104 3.20 7.06 -20.78
CA ARG A 104 3.58 5.71 -21.27
C ARG A 104 2.55 5.05 -22.18
N ASN A 105 1.35 5.60 -22.32
CA ASN A 105 0.27 4.98 -23.08
C ASN A 105 0.68 4.75 -24.54
N GLN A 106 0.54 3.50 -25.03
CA GLN A 106 0.75 3.14 -26.44
C GLN A 106 -0.53 2.66 -27.13
N GLU A 107 -1.40 1.98 -26.40
CA GLU A 107 -2.68 1.48 -26.90
C GLU A 107 -3.74 1.52 -25.80
N THR A 108 -5.01 1.56 -26.20
CA THR A 108 -6.11 1.52 -25.22
C THR A 108 -6.27 0.12 -24.63
N LEU A 109 -6.86 0.03 -23.44
CA LEU A 109 -7.20 -1.26 -22.83
C LEU A 109 -8.10 -2.11 -23.76
N SER A 110 -9.05 -1.48 -24.46
CA SER A 110 -9.90 -2.15 -25.46
C SER A 110 -9.07 -2.79 -26.59
N GLN A 111 -8.11 -2.05 -27.16
CA GLN A 111 -7.24 -2.55 -28.23
C GLN A 111 -6.41 -3.74 -27.76
N TRP A 112 -5.81 -3.64 -26.57
CA TRP A 112 -5.00 -4.71 -26.00
C TRP A 112 -5.82 -5.98 -25.75
N MET A 113 -7.00 -5.85 -25.14
CA MET A 113 -7.91 -6.98 -24.89
C MET A 113 -8.39 -7.63 -26.19
N LYS A 114 -8.70 -6.84 -27.23
CA LYS A 114 -9.04 -7.37 -28.56
C LYS A 114 -7.88 -8.15 -29.18
N ARG A 115 -6.65 -7.63 -29.08
CA ARG A 115 -5.44 -8.28 -29.58
C ARG A 115 -5.16 -9.62 -28.89
N GLU A 116 -5.34 -9.68 -27.57
CA GLU A 116 -5.14 -10.90 -26.77
C GLU A 116 -6.37 -11.83 -26.76
N ASN A 117 -7.43 -11.48 -27.51
CA ASN A 117 -8.69 -12.22 -27.60
C ASN A 117 -9.39 -12.43 -26.24
N ILE A 118 -9.39 -11.40 -25.40
CA ILE A 118 -9.98 -11.38 -24.06
C ILE A 118 -11.28 -10.54 -24.04
N PRO A 119 -12.41 -11.11 -23.57
CA PRO A 119 -13.66 -10.36 -23.39
C PRO A 119 -13.58 -9.32 -22.28
N GLY A 120 -14.14 -8.15 -22.54
CA GLY A 120 -14.29 -7.08 -21.57
C GLY A 120 -15.72 -6.54 -21.58
N ILE A 121 -16.35 -6.45 -20.40
CA ILE A 121 -17.71 -5.96 -20.20
C ILE A 121 -17.72 -4.75 -19.25
N GLN A 122 -18.39 -3.67 -19.68
CA GLN A 122 -18.61 -2.45 -18.89
C GLN A 122 -20.10 -2.20 -18.65
N GLY A 123 -20.42 -1.25 -17.76
CA GLY A 123 -21.79 -0.88 -17.41
C GLY A 123 -22.46 -1.82 -16.39
N ILE A 124 -21.68 -2.69 -15.74
CA ILE A 124 -22.16 -3.54 -14.65
C ILE A 124 -21.94 -2.82 -13.32
N ASP A 125 -22.94 -2.85 -12.43
CA ASP A 125 -22.76 -2.45 -11.04
C ASP A 125 -21.84 -3.44 -10.31
N THR A 126 -20.53 -3.16 -10.38
CA THR A 126 -19.49 -3.99 -9.78
C THR A 126 -19.63 -4.06 -8.26
N ARG A 127 -20.16 -3.01 -7.60
CA ARG A 127 -20.40 -3.01 -6.16
C ARG A 127 -21.51 -3.99 -5.78
N ALA A 128 -22.64 -4.00 -6.49
CA ALA A 128 -23.71 -4.95 -6.24
C ALA A 128 -23.26 -6.40 -6.50
N LEU A 129 -22.49 -6.63 -7.57
CA LEU A 129 -21.91 -7.93 -7.89
C LEU A 129 -20.93 -8.41 -6.81
N VAL A 130 -20.04 -7.54 -6.34
CA VAL A 130 -19.09 -7.86 -5.26
C VAL A 130 -19.81 -8.20 -3.96
N LYS A 131 -20.85 -7.45 -3.58
CA LYS A 131 -21.69 -7.80 -2.40
C LYS A 131 -22.28 -9.19 -2.52
N LYS A 132 -22.82 -9.52 -3.70
CA LYS A 132 -23.38 -10.86 -3.98
C LYS A 132 -22.33 -11.96 -3.83
N ILE A 133 -21.12 -11.77 -4.38
CA ILE A 133 -20.00 -12.73 -4.24
C ILE A 133 -19.56 -12.87 -2.78
N ARG A 134 -19.49 -11.76 -2.02
CA ARG A 134 -19.17 -11.82 -0.59
C ARG A 134 -20.21 -12.61 0.22
N GLU A 135 -21.48 -12.48 -0.13
CA GLU A 135 -22.61 -13.16 0.52
C GLU A 135 -22.81 -14.62 0.07
N LYS A 136 -22.44 -14.99 -1.15
CA LYS A 136 -22.66 -16.36 -1.67
C LYS A 136 -21.39 -17.19 -1.79
N GLY A 137 -20.22 -16.54 -1.72
CA GLY A 137 -18.95 -17.11 -2.13
C GLY A 137 -18.64 -16.84 -3.60
N SER A 138 -17.41 -17.13 -4.01
CA SER A 138 -17.05 -17.12 -5.43
C SER A 138 -17.92 -18.10 -6.19
N CYS A 139 -18.31 -17.69 -7.39
CA CYS A 139 -19.24 -18.43 -8.21
C CYS A 139 -18.69 -18.61 -9.62
N LEU A 140 -19.20 -19.59 -10.33
CA LEU A 140 -18.91 -19.75 -11.74
C LEU A 140 -19.72 -18.75 -12.57
N GLY A 141 -19.10 -18.21 -13.62
CA GLY A 141 -19.75 -17.29 -14.53
C GLY A 141 -19.28 -17.43 -15.97
N LYS A 142 -20.05 -16.84 -16.88
CA LYS A 142 -19.79 -16.88 -18.32
C LYS A 142 -20.15 -15.54 -18.96
N ILE A 143 -19.23 -14.97 -19.73
CA ILE A 143 -19.52 -13.82 -20.60
C ILE A 143 -20.05 -14.36 -21.92
N VAL A 144 -21.21 -13.85 -22.35
CA VAL A 144 -21.88 -14.23 -23.61
C VAL A 144 -22.38 -12.99 -24.35
N TYR A 145 -22.57 -13.12 -25.67
CA TYR A 145 -23.01 -12.03 -26.55
C TYR A 145 -24.48 -12.17 -26.98
N GLU A 146 -25.07 -13.32 -26.70
CA GLU A 146 -26.48 -13.62 -26.91
C GLU A 146 -27.02 -14.33 -25.66
N LEU A 147 -28.23 -13.98 -25.23
CA LEU A 147 -28.89 -14.71 -24.15
C LEU A 147 -29.29 -16.11 -24.65
N PRO A 148 -29.11 -17.17 -23.84
CA PRO A 148 -29.53 -18.51 -24.24
C PRO A 148 -31.02 -18.55 -24.54
N LEU A 149 -31.39 -19.17 -25.66
CA LEU A 149 -32.78 -19.35 -26.08
C LEU A 149 -33.59 -20.31 -25.18
N GLN A 150 -32.93 -21.07 -24.29
CA GLN A 150 -33.56 -22.04 -23.38
C GLN A 150 -33.16 -21.84 -21.92
N THR A 151 -34.11 -22.03 -21.02
CA THR A 151 -34.00 -22.04 -19.55
C THR A 151 -33.27 -23.27 -18.98
N GLY A 152 -32.35 -23.87 -19.74
CA GLY A 152 -31.48 -24.95 -19.25
C GLY A 152 -30.38 -24.42 -18.34
N LYS A 153 -29.82 -25.27 -17.46
CA LYS A 153 -28.60 -24.93 -16.71
C LYS A 153 -27.49 -24.63 -17.72
N LEU A 154 -26.95 -23.40 -17.69
CA LEU A 154 -25.76 -23.07 -18.46
C LEU A 154 -24.63 -24.02 -18.07
N ALA A 155 -24.00 -24.65 -19.06
CA ALA A 155 -22.72 -25.31 -18.84
C ALA A 155 -21.65 -24.23 -18.62
N ILE A 156 -21.23 -24.07 -17.37
CA ILE A 156 -20.12 -23.21 -16.97
C ILE A 156 -19.00 -24.11 -16.47
N ASP A 157 -17.84 -24.01 -17.10
CA ASP A 157 -16.68 -24.83 -16.76
C ASP A 157 -16.11 -24.40 -15.40
N ASN A 158 -15.81 -25.37 -14.54
CA ASN A 158 -15.14 -25.10 -13.26
C ASN A 158 -13.62 -25.27 -13.41
N PRO A 159 -12.84 -24.17 -13.44
CA PRO A 159 -11.39 -24.25 -13.60
C PRO A 159 -10.67 -24.87 -12.40
N ASN A 160 -11.28 -24.85 -11.20
CA ASN A 160 -10.67 -25.39 -9.98
C ASN A 160 -10.51 -26.92 -10.01
N LEU A 161 -11.14 -27.63 -10.95
CA LEU A 161 -11.01 -29.07 -11.11
C LEU A 161 -9.76 -29.48 -11.94
N GLN A 162 -8.97 -28.50 -12.39
CA GLN A 162 -7.83 -28.70 -13.28
C GLN A 162 -6.54 -28.24 -12.59
N ASN A 163 -5.41 -28.80 -13.02
CA ASN A 163 -4.09 -28.32 -12.61
C ASN A 163 -3.71 -27.06 -13.41
N LEU A 164 -4.21 -25.90 -12.98
CA LEU A 164 -3.99 -24.63 -13.68
C LEU A 164 -2.50 -24.23 -13.76
N VAL A 165 -1.69 -24.70 -12.82
CA VAL A 165 -0.24 -24.49 -12.81
C VAL A 165 0.43 -25.04 -14.07
N GLN A 166 -0.04 -26.19 -14.58
CA GLN A 166 0.50 -26.80 -15.78
C GLN A 166 0.32 -25.91 -17.03
N GLU A 167 -0.71 -25.07 -17.04
CA GLU A 167 -1.02 -24.20 -18.18
C GLU A 167 -0.25 -22.89 -18.17
N VAL A 168 0.17 -22.43 -16.99
CA VAL A 168 0.87 -21.15 -16.81
C VAL A 168 2.38 -21.29 -16.72
N SER A 169 2.87 -22.43 -16.23
CA SER A 169 4.30 -22.69 -16.07
C SER A 169 5.03 -22.70 -17.41
N ILE A 170 6.27 -22.22 -17.40
CA ILE A 170 7.21 -22.42 -18.51
C ILE A 170 7.40 -23.90 -18.83
N SER A 171 7.75 -24.17 -20.09
CA SER A 171 7.97 -25.53 -20.60
C SER A 171 9.42 -26.00 -20.51
N LYS A 172 10.38 -25.08 -20.41
CA LYS A 172 11.81 -25.36 -20.33
C LYS A 172 12.48 -24.38 -19.35
N PRO A 173 13.54 -24.81 -18.63
CA PRO A 173 14.26 -23.92 -17.73
C PRO A 173 14.84 -22.68 -18.41
N ILE A 174 14.85 -21.56 -17.70
CA ILE A 174 15.42 -20.27 -18.13
C ILE A 174 16.32 -19.75 -17.01
N THR A 175 17.52 -19.28 -17.36
CA THR A 175 18.47 -18.68 -16.41
C THR A 175 18.56 -17.18 -16.63
N TYR A 176 18.34 -16.41 -15.57
CA TYR A 176 18.55 -14.97 -15.49
C TYR A 176 19.80 -14.67 -14.65
N ASN A 177 20.55 -13.63 -15.05
CA ASN A 177 21.81 -13.24 -14.42
C ASN A 177 22.75 -14.44 -14.20
N LYS A 178 23.19 -15.07 -15.29
CA LYS A 178 23.95 -16.34 -15.30
C LYS A 178 25.21 -16.33 -14.42
N ASN A 179 25.84 -15.17 -14.25
CA ASN A 179 27.05 -14.97 -13.46
C ASN A 179 26.76 -14.45 -12.04
N GLY A 180 25.48 -14.28 -11.69
CA GLY A 180 25.03 -13.83 -10.38
C GLY A 180 25.24 -14.84 -9.27
N TYR A 181 25.17 -14.36 -8.04
CA TYR A 181 25.30 -15.15 -6.82
C TYR A 181 24.44 -14.54 -5.69
N PRO A 182 23.73 -15.35 -4.88
CA PRO A 182 23.68 -16.82 -4.91
C PRO A 182 22.83 -17.39 -6.05
N LYS A 183 22.90 -18.71 -6.25
CA LYS A 183 22.10 -19.43 -7.26
C LYS A 183 20.75 -19.86 -6.67
N ILE A 184 19.68 -19.24 -7.13
CA ILE A 184 18.30 -19.53 -6.70
C ILE A 184 17.61 -20.40 -7.76
N CYS A 185 17.07 -21.55 -7.34
CA CYS A 185 16.16 -22.35 -8.16
C CYS A 185 14.74 -21.88 -7.88
N ALA A 186 14.08 -21.28 -8.88
CA ALA A 186 12.71 -20.79 -8.77
C ALA A 186 11.76 -21.76 -9.50
N VAL A 187 10.88 -22.44 -8.76
CA VAL A 187 9.86 -23.31 -9.35
C VAL A 187 8.70 -22.45 -9.83
N ASP A 188 8.52 -22.40 -11.15
CA ASP A 188 7.45 -21.64 -11.80
C ASP A 188 6.12 -22.37 -11.67
N CYS A 189 5.28 -21.88 -10.76
CA CYS A 189 3.90 -22.31 -10.60
C CYS A 189 2.90 -21.32 -11.24
N GLY A 190 3.36 -20.36 -12.03
CA GLY A 190 2.61 -19.15 -12.40
C GLY A 190 3.32 -17.89 -11.89
N LEU A 191 4.64 -17.86 -12.03
CA LEU A 191 5.52 -16.86 -11.47
C LEU A 191 5.26 -15.47 -12.06
N LYS A 192 5.17 -14.49 -11.17
CA LYS A 192 5.18 -13.07 -11.52
C LYS A 192 6.60 -12.56 -11.77
N TYR A 193 6.80 -11.84 -12.87
CA TYR A 193 8.12 -11.32 -13.24
C TYR A 193 8.79 -10.48 -12.16
N ASN A 194 8.04 -9.75 -11.33
CA ASN A 194 8.68 -8.97 -10.28
C ASN A 194 9.38 -9.83 -9.21
N GLN A 195 8.98 -11.09 -9.02
CA GLN A 195 9.72 -12.01 -8.15
C GLN A 195 11.14 -12.27 -8.66
N ILE A 196 11.31 -12.38 -9.99
CA ILE A 196 12.64 -12.47 -10.59
C ILE A 196 13.39 -11.15 -10.37
N ARG A 197 12.77 -10.00 -10.69
CA ARG A 197 13.41 -8.68 -10.55
C ARG A 197 13.91 -8.43 -9.12
N CYS A 198 13.13 -8.79 -8.09
CA CYS A 198 13.53 -8.67 -6.69
C CYS A 198 14.84 -9.42 -6.39
N PHE A 199 15.05 -10.61 -6.97
CA PHE A 199 16.30 -11.36 -6.84
C PHE A 199 17.45 -10.77 -7.68
N LEU A 200 17.17 -10.40 -8.93
CA LEU A 200 18.20 -9.87 -9.84
C LEU A 200 18.78 -8.55 -9.33
N LYS A 201 17.93 -7.64 -8.81
CA LYS A 201 18.34 -6.36 -8.19
C LYS A 201 19.31 -6.57 -7.02
N ARG A 202 19.30 -7.75 -6.39
CA ARG A 202 20.16 -8.15 -5.26
C ARG A 202 21.38 -8.98 -5.70
N GLY A 203 21.62 -9.08 -7.02
CA GLY A 203 22.77 -9.75 -7.61
C GLY A 203 22.65 -11.26 -7.75
N ALA A 204 21.51 -11.87 -7.39
CA ALA A 204 21.33 -13.31 -7.45
C ALA A 204 21.21 -13.81 -8.90
N ARG A 205 21.66 -15.05 -9.12
CA ARG A 205 21.31 -15.82 -10.31
C ARG A 205 19.99 -16.52 -10.08
N VAL A 206 19.08 -16.46 -11.04
CA VAL A 206 17.76 -17.12 -10.93
C VAL A 206 17.60 -18.13 -12.05
N ASP A 207 17.54 -19.41 -11.70
CA ASP A 207 17.21 -20.50 -12.61
C ASP A 207 15.73 -20.85 -12.41
N VAL A 208 14.89 -20.35 -13.32
CA VAL A 208 13.45 -20.64 -13.32
C VAL A 208 13.23 -22.00 -13.98
N VAL A 209 12.52 -22.89 -13.30
CA VAL A 209 12.26 -24.26 -13.74
C VAL A 209 10.76 -24.56 -13.80
N PRO A 210 10.31 -25.45 -14.70
CA PRO A 210 8.89 -25.85 -14.77
C PRO A 210 8.34 -26.38 -13.44
N TRP A 211 7.03 -26.24 -13.21
CA TRP A 211 6.32 -26.70 -12.01
C TRP A 211 6.59 -28.15 -11.59
N ASN A 212 6.84 -29.04 -12.57
CA ASN A 212 7.08 -30.47 -12.37
C ASN A 212 8.57 -30.86 -12.39
N TYR A 213 9.48 -29.87 -12.40
CA TYR A 213 10.91 -30.10 -12.46
C TYR A 213 11.41 -30.90 -11.25
N LYS A 214 12.23 -31.93 -11.51
CA LYS A 214 12.83 -32.75 -10.46
C LYS A 214 13.95 -31.98 -9.78
N LEU A 215 13.74 -31.64 -8.51
CA LEU A 215 14.66 -30.82 -7.73
C LEU A 215 15.84 -31.65 -7.20
N ASP A 216 17.06 -31.13 -7.37
CA ASP A 216 18.30 -31.66 -6.75
C ASP A 216 18.96 -30.59 -5.89
N THR A 217 19.05 -30.85 -4.58
CA THR A 217 19.67 -29.95 -3.58
C THR A 217 21.17 -29.68 -3.82
N ASN A 218 21.82 -30.39 -4.73
CA ASN A 218 23.21 -30.12 -5.13
C ASN A 218 23.34 -29.03 -6.20
N GLU A 219 22.27 -28.70 -6.90
CA GLU A 219 22.33 -27.82 -8.06
C GLU A 219 22.08 -26.35 -7.73
N TYR A 220 21.63 -25.99 -6.53
CA TYR A 220 21.30 -24.60 -6.16
C TYR A 220 21.65 -24.28 -4.71
N ASP A 221 21.66 -22.99 -4.38
CA ASP A 221 21.96 -22.47 -3.05
C ASP A 221 20.69 -22.22 -2.23
N GLY A 222 19.58 -21.84 -2.89
CA GLY A 222 18.26 -21.70 -2.28
C GLY A 222 17.13 -22.12 -3.23
N LEU A 223 16.03 -22.58 -2.65
CA LEU A 223 14.81 -22.96 -3.36
C LEU A 223 13.72 -21.90 -3.15
N PHE A 224 13.18 -21.39 -4.24
CA PHE A 224 12.07 -20.45 -4.25
C PHE A 224 10.84 -21.09 -4.92
N LEU A 225 9.67 -20.96 -4.28
CA LEU A 225 8.40 -21.48 -4.77
C LEU A 225 7.50 -20.28 -5.10
N SER A 226 7.20 -20.08 -6.38
CA SER A 226 6.46 -18.90 -6.83
C SER A 226 4.98 -18.93 -6.46
N ASN A 227 4.30 -17.81 -6.74
CA ASN A 227 2.84 -17.77 -6.80
C ASN A 227 2.28 -18.62 -7.95
N GLY A 228 0.96 -18.73 -8.01
CA GLY A 228 0.26 -19.42 -9.10
C GLY A 228 -1.26 -19.53 -8.91
N PRO A 229 -1.97 -20.01 -9.94
CA PRO A 229 -3.42 -20.22 -9.91
C PRO A 229 -3.81 -21.59 -9.35
N GLY A 230 -5.08 -21.72 -8.97
CA GLY A 230 -5.74 -23.01 -8.74
C GLY A 230 -5.63 -23.55 -7.32
N ASP A 231 -6.03 -24.82 -7.17
CA ASP A 231 -5.99 -25.54 -5.90
C ASP A 231 -4.63 -26.23 -5.71
N PRO A 232 -3.90 -25.97 -4.61
CA PRO A 232 -2.62 -26.62 -4.32
C PRO A 232 -2.69 -28.16 -4.31
N VAL A 233 -3.85 -28.75 -3.99
CA VAL A 233 -4.02 -30.22 -3.96
C VAL A 233 -3.91 -30.86 -5.35
N MET A 234 -4.10 -30.07 -6.41
CA MET A 234 -3.95 -30.52 -7.80
C MET A 234 -2.48 -30.63 -8.22
N CYS A 235 -1.55 -30.00 -7.49
CA CYS A 235 -0.13 -29.92 -7.80
C CYS A 235 0.68 -31.06 -7.15
N LYS A 236 0.18 -32.31 -7.24
CA LYS A 236 0.75 -33.48 -6.54
C LYS A 236 2.25 -33.70 -6.82
N THR A 237 2.66 -33.57 -8.08
CA THR A 237 4.06 -33.75 -8.49
C THR A 237 4.98 -32.72 -7.83
N THR A 238 4.56 -31.44 -7.79
CA THR A 238 5.34 -30.38 -7.15
C THR A 238 5.44 -30.59 -5.64
N ILE A 239 4.33 -30.97 -4.99
CA ILE A 239 4.32 -31.31 -3.56
C ILE A 239 5.32 -32.44 -3.27
N GLU A 240 5.34 -33.48 -4.10
CA GLU A 240 6.28 -34.60 -3.93
C GLU A 240 7.74 -34.17 -4.12
N ASN A 241 8.01 -33.32 -5.11
CA ASN A 241 9.35 -32.75 -5.29
C ASN A 241 9.79 -31.91 -4.08
N ILE A 242 8.90 -31.11 -3.49
CA ILE A 242 9.18 -30.34 -2.27
C ILE A 242 9.43 -31.26 -1.08
N LYS A 243 8.63 -32.33 -0.92
CA LYS A 243 8.86 -33.36 0.12
C LYS A 243 10.24 -34.00 0.00
N ASN A 244 10.66 -34.31 -1.23
CA ASN A 244 12.00 -34.85 -1.48
C ASN A 244 13.11 -33.86 -1.07
N VAL A 245 12.92 -32.56 -1.29
CA VAL A 245 13.86 -31.52 -0.81
C VAL A 245 13.87 -31.44 0.72
N LEU A 246 12.71 -31.44 1.37
CA LEU A 246 12.59 -31.39 2.83
C LEU A 246 13.22 -32.61 3.53
N ASN A 247 13.19 -33.78 2.88
CA ASN A 247 13.80 -35.02 3.37
C ASN A 247 15.28 -35.17 2.98
N SER A 248 15.86 -34.22 2.24
CA SER A 248 17.26 -34.27 1.83
C SER A 248 18.18 -34.07 3.04
N PRO A 249 19.32 -34.78 3.13
CA PRO A 249 20.32 -34.52 4.17
C PRO A 249 20.98 -33.13 4.03
N LYS A 250 20.92 -32.52 2.83
CA LYS A 250 21.48 -31.20 2.55
C LYS A 250 20.39 -30.14 2.69
N ILE A 251 20.39 -29.45 3.82
CA ILE A 251 19.44 -28.37 4.11
C ILE A 251 19.73 -27.19 3.17
N LYS A 252 18.72 -26.77 2.42
CA LYS A 252 18.74 -25.58 1.56
C LYS A 252 17.63 -24.62 1.98
N PRO A 253 17.87 -23.31 2.12
CA PRO A 253 16.80 -22.37 2.44
C PRO A 253 15.64 -22.46 1.45
N ILE A 254 14.42 -22.35 1.97
CA ILE A 254 13.18 -22.40 1.18
C ILE A 254 12.36 -21.14 1.46
N PHE A 255 11.95 -20.45 0.39
CA PHE A 255 11.00 -19.35 0.46
C PHE A 255 9.83 -19.57 -0.50
N GLY A 256 8.60 -19.61 0.03
CA GLY A 256 7.38 -19.76 -0.77
C GLY A 256 6.48 -18.52 -0.73
N ILE A 257 5.89 -18.17 -1.88
CA ILE A 257 4.95 -17.05 -2.02
C ILE A 257 3.60 -17.54 -2.54
N CYS A 258 2.50 -17.12 -1.91
CA CYS A 258 1.13 -17.41 -2.33
C CYS A 258 0.86 -18.91 -2.53
N LEU A 259 0.77 -19.40 -3.76
CA LEU A 259 0.66 -20.84 -4.03
C LEU A 259 1.89 -21.60 -3.49
N GLY A 260 3.10 -21.04 -3.61
CA GLY A 260 4.32 -21.62 -3.04
C GLY A 260 4.25 -21.80 -1.52
N HIS A 261 3.57 -20.90 -0.81
CA HIS A 261 3.26 -21.06 0.62
C HIS A 261 2.34 -22.27 0.87
N GLN A 262 1.28 -22.40 0.09
CA GLN A 262 0.34 -23.51 0.20
C GLN A 262 0.97 -24.85 -0.17
N LEU A 263 1.84 -24.89 -1.19
CA LEU A 263 2.57 -26.07 -1.62
C LEU A 263 3.57 -26.52 -0.55
N LEU A 264 4.31 -25.59 0.05
CA LEU A 264 5.21 -25.91 1.17
C LEU A 264 4.42 -26.44 2.36
N ALA A 265 3.30 -25.80 2.73
CA ALA A 265 2.43 -26.23 3.81
C ALA A 265 1.85 -27.64 3.54
N ALA A 266 1.40 -27.92 2.33
CA ALA A 266 0.92 -29.24 1.93
C ALA A 266 2.04 -30.30 1.95
N ALA A 267 3.26 -29.93 1.56
CA ALA A 267 4.42 -30.82 1.60
C ALA A 267 4.78 -31.25 3.03
N ILE A 268 4.64 -30.35 4.01
CA ILE A 268 4.86 -30.66 5.44
C ILE A 268 3.64 -31.32 6.12
N GLY A 269 2.54 -31.54 5.39
CA GLY A 269 1.37 -32.27 5.88
C GLY A 269 0.19 -31.42 6.37
N CYS A 270 0.22 -30.10 6.16
CA CYS A 270 -0.92 -29.25 6.47
C CYS A 270 -2.08 -29.47 5.49
N LYS A 271 -3.30 -29.17 5.94
CA LYS A 271 -4.48 -29.10 5.08
C LYS A 271 -4.62 -27.71 4.47
N THR A 272 -5.18 -27.66 3.27
CA THR A 272 -5.62 -26.43 2.60
C THR A 272 -7.13 -26.47 2.41
N TYR A 273 -7.75 -25.30 2.35
CA TYR A 273 -9.20 -25.17 2.12
C TYR A 273 -9.50 -24.02 1.17
N LYS A 274 -10.59 -24.16 0.39
CA LYS A 274 -11.12 -23.07 -0.43
C LYS A 274 -11.76 -22.03 0.48
N MET A 275 -11.32 -20.79 0.35
CA MET A 275 -11.92 -19.65 1.02
C MET A 275 -13.24 -19.28 0.35
N ARG A 276 -14.17 -18.69 1.11
CA ARG A 276 -15.49 -18.31 0.59
C ARG A 276 -15.40 -17.42 -0.66
N TYR A 277 -14.58 -16.37 -0.63
CA TYR A 277 -14.37 -15.47 -1.76
C TYR A 277 -12.90 -15.04 -1.93
N GLY A 278 -11.98 -15.65 -1.18
CA GLY A 278 -10.54 -15.35 -1.19
C GLY A 278 -10.14 -13.97 -0.67
N ASN A 279 -8.83 -13.74 -0.54
CA ASN A 279 -8.27 -12.41 -0.30
C ASN A 279 -7.65 -11.89 -1.60
N ARG A 280 -8.20 -10.77 -2.09
CA ARG A 280 -7.87 -10.20 -3.40
C ARG A 280 -7.86 -8.68 -3.34
N GLY A 281 -6.68 -8.09 -3.29
CA GLY A 281 -6.54 -6.63 -3.15
C GLY A 281 -5.15 -6.18 -2.75
N HIS A 282 -4.93 -4.87 -2.77
CA HIS A 282 -3.66 -4.24 -2.39
C HIS A 282 -3.66 -3.70 -0.96
N ASN A 283 -4.75 -3.97 -0.22
CA ASN A 283 -5.02 -3.39 1.08
C ASN A 283 -5.33 -4.47 2.14
N GLN A 284 -4.69 -5.64 2.05
CA GLN A 284 -4.92 -6.72 3.01
C GLN A 284 -3.95 -6.59 4.20
N PRO A 285 -4.45 -6.37 5.43
CA PRO A 285 -3.63 -6.20 6.62
C PRO A 285 -3.12 -7.54 7.15
N CYS A 286 -1.80 -7.70 7.25
CA CYS A 286 -1.13 -8.88 7.79
C CYS A 286 -0.38 -8.53 9.07
N ILE A 287 -0.67 -9.25 10.16
CA ILE A 287 0.02 -9.09 11.44
C ILE A 287 1.17 -10.09 11.51
N HIS A 288 2.37 -9.61 11.76
CA HIS A 288 3.52 -10.45 12.08
C HIS A 288 3.45 -10.92 13.53
N GLU A 289 3.36 -12.22 13.76
CA GLU A 289 3.04 -12.82 15.07
C GLU A 289 4.00 -12.40 16.17
N LYS A 290 5.30 -12.32 15.89
CA LYS A 290 6.29 -12.04 16.93
C LYS A 290 6.35 -10.58 17.34
N THR A 291 6.27 -9.66 16.37
CA THR A 291 6.45 -8.23 16.63
C THR A 291 5.12 -7.51 16.89
N GLY A 292 4.00 -8.10 16.48
CA GLY A 292 2.68 -7.48 16.52
C GLY A 292 2.50 -6.34 15.51
N ARG A 293 3.47 -6.13 14.60
CA ARG A 293 3.35 -5.15 13.53
C ARG A 293 2.33 -5.60 12.49
N CYS A 294 1.55 -4.66 12.00
CA CYS A 294 0.62 -4.84 10.91
C CYS A 294 1.18 -4.18 9.64
N PHE A 295 1.19 -4.93 8.54
CA PHE A 295 1.65 -4.48 7.23
C PHE A 295 0.51 -4.54 6.24
N MET A 296 0.48 -3.61 5.29
CA MET A 296 -0.45 -3.69 4.16
C MET A 296 0.16 -4.57 3.09
N THR A 297 -0.62 -5.51 2.54
CA THR A 297 -0.11 -6.50 1.59
C THR A 297 -0.98 -6.61 0.34
N SER A 298 -0.32 -6.95 -0.76
CA SER A 298 -0.98 -7.37 -2.00
C SER A 298 -1.27 -8.87 -1.95
N GLN A 299 -2.51 -9.25 -2.21
CA GLN A 299 -2.95 -10.64 -2.16
C GLN A 299 -3.83 -10.98 -3.36
N ASN A 300 -3.67 -12.20 -3.86
CA ASN A 300 -4.54 -12.80 -4.87
C ASN A 300 -4.63 -14.32 -4.69
N HIS A 301 -5.39 -14.77 -3.69
CA HIS A 301 -5.56 -16.21 -3.45
C HIS A 301 -7.00 -16.57 -3.04
N GLY A 302 -7.46 -17.72 -3.53
CA GLY A 302 -8.78 -18.30 -3.22
C GLY A 302 -8.73 -19.50 -2.26
N TYR A 303 -7.54 -19.95 -1.90
CA TYR A 303 -7.29 -21.05 -0.97
C TYR A 303 -6.41 -20.56 0.18
N ALA A 304 -6.49 -21.21 1.33
CA ALA A 304 -5.68 -20.88 2.50
C ALA A 304 -5.21 -22.15 3.22
N VAL A 305 -4.14 -22.01 4.01
CA VAL A 305 -3.60 -23.07 4.87
C VAL A 305 -4.34 -23.10 6.20
N ASP A 306 -4.71 -24.29 6.65
CA ASP A 306 -5.26 -24.51 7.98
C ASP A 306 -4.12 -24.57 9.02
N ALA A 307 -3.89 -23.44 9.71
CA ALA A 307 -2.84 -23.32 10.72
C ALA A 307 -2.99 -24.30 11.89
N PHE A 308 -4.18 -24.84 12.17
CA PHE A 308 -4.38 -25.85 13.22
C PHE A 308 -3.79 -27.22 12.87
N THR A 309 -3.43 -27.42 11.59
CA THR A 309 -2.81 -28.66 11.10
C THR A 309 -1.30 -28.57 10.97
N LEU A 310 -0.68 -27.48 11.45
CA LEU A 310 0.76 -27.34 11.45
C LEU A 310 1.43 -28.46 12.27
N PRO A 311 2.43 -29.17 11.70
CA PRO A 311 3.16 -30.20 12.41
C PRO A 311 4.08 -29.59 13.47
N GLU A 312 4.67 -30.45 14.30
CA GLU A 312 5.65 -30.03 15.30
C GLU A 312 6.81 -29.24 14.66
N HIS A 313 7.30 -28.23 15.37
CA HIS A 313 8.37 -27.30 14.94
C HIS A 313 8.02 -26.33 13.82
N TRP A 314 6.77 -26.30 13.34
CA TRP A 314 6.27 -25.25 12.46
C TRP A 314 5.36 -24.29 13.21
N GLU A 315 5.46 -23.01 12.88
CA GLU A 315 4.74 -21.94 13.55
C GLU A 315 4.09 -21.02 12.51
N THR A 316 2.98 -20.39 12.89
CA THR A 316 2.41 -19.29 12.11
C THR A 316 3.37 -18.10 12.15
N LEU A 317 3.64 -17.50 10.99
CA LEU A 317 4.51 -16.34 10.86
C LEU A 317 3.71 -15.04 10.73
N PHE A 318 2.67 -15.06 9.91
CA PHE A 318 1.74 -13.96 9.71
C PHE A 318 0.30 -14.45 9.79
N THR A 319 -0.59 -13.57 10.25
CA THR A 319 -2.04 -13.80 10.29
C THR A 319 -2.78 -12.60 9.72
N ASN A 320 -3.83 -12.85 8.95
CA ASN A 320 -4.67 -11.79 8.41
C ASN A 320 -5.43 -11.08 9.54
N ALA A 321 -5.37 -9.75 9.60
CA ALA A 321 -6.01 -9.00 10.68
C ALA A 321 -7.54 -9.05 10.58
N ASN A 322 -8.10 -9.17 9.37
CA ASN A 322 -9.54 -9.10 9.10
C ASN A 322 -10.26 -10.42 9.38
N ASP A 323 -9.77 -11.54 8.83
CA ASP A 323 -10.48 -12.83 8.85
C ASP A 323 -9.74 -13.94 9.62
N LYS A 324 -8.53 -13.65 10.12
CA LYS A 324 -7.67 -14.57 10.87
C LYS A 324 -7.15 -15.76 10.07
N SER A 325 -7.20 -15.73 8.73
CA SER A 325 -6.54 -16.75 7.92
C SER A 325 -5.02 -16.72 8.10
N ASN A 326 -4.38 -17.87 7.90
CA ASN A 326 -2.92 -17.95 7.88
C ASN A 326 -2.36 -17.15 6.70
N GLU A 327 -1.35 -16.33 6.96
CA GLU A 327 -0.68 -15.49 5.96
C GLU A 327 0.81 -15.82 5.81
N GLY A 328 1.27 -16.86 6.50
CA GLY A 328 2.63 -17.33 6.44
C GLY A 328 2.96 -18.35 7.52
N ILE A 329 3.96 -19.18 7.24
CA ILE A 329 4.49 -20.19 8.15
C ILE A 329 6.01 -20.17 8.16
N VAL A 330 6.59 -20.59 9.27
CA VAL A 330 8.04 -20.64 9.46
C VAL A 330 8.43 -21.87 10.26
N HIS A 331 9.55 -22.49 9.90
CA HIS A 331 10.13 -23.53 10.74
C HIS A 331 10.86 -22.88 11.93
N ALA A 332 10.72 -23.45 13.13
CA ALA A 332 11.32 -22.93 14.35
C ALA A 332 12.86 -22.81 14.35
N LYS A 333 13.56 -23.57 13.47
CA LYS A 333 15.02 -23.72 13.47
C LYS A 333 15.62 -23.77 12.07
N LEU A 334 14.95 -24.43 11.13
CA LEU A 334 15.45 -24.57 9.76
C LEU A 334 15.20 -23.31 8.93
N PRO A 335 15.95 -23.09 7.84
CA PRO A 335 15.86 -21.89 7.00
C PRO A 335 14.64 -21.93 6.05
N TYR A 336 13.48 -22.33 6.55
CA TYR A 336 12.25 -22.49 5.76
C TYR A 336 11.21 -21.50 6.25
N PHE A 337 10.69 -20.71 5.32
CA PHE A 337 9.54 -19.85 5.58
C PHE A 337 8.73 -19.63 4.31
N SER A 338 7.50 -19.18 4.47
CA SER A 338 6.67 -18.81 3.33
C SER A 338 5.60 -17.82 3.75
N VAL A 339 5.10 -17.05 2.79
CA VAL A 339 4.06 -16.04 2.99
C VAL A 339 2.96 -16.22 1.95
N GLN A 340 1.72 -15.98 2.35
CA GLN A 340 0.54 -16.16 1.50
C GLN A 340 0.29 -14.93 0.60
N PHE A 341 0.74 -13.75 1.02
CA PHE A 341 0.72 -12.52 0.25
C PHE A 341 1.92 -12.41 -0.72
N HIS A 342 1.92 -11.36 -1.54
CA HIS A 342 2.90 -11.10 -2.59
C HIS A 342 3.85 -9.96 -2.17
N PRO A 343 4.98 -10.24 -1.50
CA PRO A 343 5.97 -9.22 -1.14
C PRO A 343 6.66 -8.58 -2.35
N GLU A 344 6.54 -9.17 -3.54
CA GLU A 344 6.95 -8.56 -4.80
C GLU A 344 5.94 -7.54 -5.35
N HIS A 345 4.83 -7.29 -4.63
CA HIS A 345 3.83 -6.25 -4.94
C HIS A 345 3.31 -6.30 -6.39
N THR A 346 3.52 -5.24 -7.18
CA THR A 346 3.27 -5.10 -8.63
C THR A 346 1.97 -5.80 -9.07
N ALA A 347 0.80 -5.23 -8.77
CA ALA A 347 0.58 -3.97 -8.05
C ALA A 347 0.41 -4.15 -6.52
N GLY A 348 0.54 -3.05 -5.78
CA GLY A 348 0.35 -3.00 -4.34
C GLY A 348 1.54 -2.40 -3.56
N PRO A 349 1.49 -2.41 -2.23
CA PRO A 349 2.49 -1.79 -1.36
C PRO A 349 3.81 -2.59 -1.31
N GLU A 350 4.94 -1.89 -1.24
CA GLU A 350 6.29 -2.46 -1.20
C GLU A 350 6.77 -2.85 0.21
N ASP A 351 5.89 -2.73 1.22
CA ASP A 351 6.17 -2.82 2.66
C ASP A 351 6.97 -4.06 3.11
N LEU A 352 6.85 -5.17 2.38
CA LEU A 352 7.47 -6.45 2.71
C LEU A 352 8.41 -7.01 1.63
N GLU A 353 8.86 -6.19 0.66
CA GLU A 353 9.89 -6.62 -0.32
C GLU A 353 11.19 -7.08 0.40
N SER A 354 11.42 -6.55 1.60
CA SER A 354 12.58 -6.90 2.42
C SER A 354 12.65 -8.38 2.85
N LEU A 355 11.58 -9.17 2.67
CA LEU A 355 11.61 -10.63 2.83
C LEU A 355 12.50 -11.33 1.79
N PHE A 356 12.71 -10.73 0.62
CA PHE A 356 13.69 -11.20 -0.36
C PHE A 356 15.12 -11.04 0.18
N ASP A 357 15.41 -9.97 0.94
CA ASP A 357 16.70 -9.81 1.63
C ASP A 357 16.92 -10.95 2.62
N VAL A 358 15.91 -11.24 3.46
CA VAL A 358 15.96 -12.30 4.47
C VAL A 358 16.27 -13.65 3.83
N PHE A 359 15.60 -13.99 2.74
CA PHE A 359 15.87 -15.24 2.04
C PHE A 359 17.29 -15.31 1.47
N LEU A 360 17.78 -14.24 0.82
CA LEU A 360 19.14 -14.24 0.29
C LEU A 360 20.20 -14.28 1.38
N ASP A 361 19.94 -13.65 2.54
CA ASP A 361 20.81 -13.73 3.70
C ASP A 361 20.87 -15.15 4.28
N LEU A 362 19.74 -15.87 4.33
CA LEU A 362 19.73 -17.30 4.69
C LEU A 362 20.59 -18.11 3.73
N VAL A 363 20.47 -17.85 2.42
CA VAL A 363 21.20 -18.58 1.38
C VAL A 363 22.70 -18.34 1.47
N LYS A 364 23.13 -17.09 1.61
CA LYS A 364 24.56 -16.73 1.69
C LYS A 364 25.25 -17.26 2.94
N ASN A 365 24.51 -17.48 4.02
CA ASN A 365 25.06 -17.89 5.31
C ASN A 365 24.75 -19.36 5.68
N ALA A 366 24.20 -20.14 4.74
CA ALA A 366 23.76 -21.52 4.98
C ALA A 366 24.89 -22.46 5.45
N ASP A 367 26.13 -22.23 5.00
CA ASP A 367 27.30 -23.07 5.33
C ASP A 367 28.05 -22.61 6.58
N THR A 368 27.84 -21.37 7.04
CA THR A 368 28.65 -20.73 8.10
C THR A 368 27.92 -20.64 9.44
N SER A 369 26.59 -20.82 9.45
CA SER A 369 25.79 -20.60 10.65
C SER A 369 24.45 -21.34 10.57
N ASN A 370 24.04 -21.97 11.68
CA ASN A 370 22.71 -22.56 11.86
C ASN A 370 21.66 -21.44 12.02
N ILE A 371 21.42 -20.68 10.95
CA ILE A 371 20.50 -19.54 11.01
C ILE A 371 19.06 -20.02 10.81
N SER A 372 18.22 -19.68 11.78
CA SER A 372 16.78 -19.86 11.71
C SER A 372 16.15 -18.75 10.87
N ALA A 373 15.29 -19.13 9.90
CA ALA A 373 14.49 -18.16 9.15
C ALA A 373 13.66 -17.28 10.08
N LYS A 374 13.10 -17.87 11.15
CA LYS A 374 12.32 -17.17 12.17
C LYS A 374 13.11 -16.02 12.81
N GLU A 375 14.37 -16.26 13.17
CA GLU A 375 15.20 -15.25 13.84
C GLU A 375 15.54 -14.09 12.92
N LEU A 376 15.86 -14.36 11.64
CA LEU A 376 16.13 -13.29 10.68
C LEU A 376 14.89 -12.47 10.35
N VAL A 377 13.73 -13.11 10.12
CA VAL A 377 12.48 -12.36 9.90
C VAL A 377 12.15 -11.48 11.11
N ASN A 378 12.25 -12.04 12.33
CA ASN A 378 12.01 -11.29 13.57
C ASN A 378 12.96 -10.10 13.72
N THR A 379 14.23 -10.28 13.37
CA THR A 379 15.24 -9.22 13.46
C THR A 379 14.99 -8.14 12.42
N LYS A 380 14.68 -8.53 11.18
CA LYS A 380 14.41 -7.61 10.07
C LYS A 380 13.16 -6.75 10.33
N LEU A 381 12.12 -7.33 10.93
CA LEU A 381 10.85 -6.64 11.20
C LEU A 381 10.79 -6.01 12.60
N LYS A 382 11.88 -6.07 13.36
CA LYS A 382 11.98 -5.45 14.68
C LYS A 382 11.88 -3.93 14.57
N TYR A 383 11.26 -3.32 15.58
CA TYR A 383 11.07 -1.88 15.68
C TYR A 383 11.21 -1.43 17.14
N ILE A 384 11.27 -0.12 17.36
CA ILE A 384 11.25 0.49 18.68
C ILE A 384 9.79 0.68 19.10
N ASN A 385 9.36 -0.04 20.14
CA ASN A 385 8.00 0.05 20.65
C ASN A 385 7.85 1.24 21.61
N TYR A 386 7.33 2.35 21.08
CA TYR A 386 7.13 3.58 21.86
C TYR A 386 6.09 3.44 22.97
N LYS A 387 5.15 2.49 22.85
CA LYS A 387 4.20 2.20 23.93
C LYS A 387 4.88 1.59 25.15
N GLN A 388 5.94 0.79 24.96
CA GLN A 388 6.74 0.29 26.09
C GLN A 388 7.50 1.43 26.80
N LEU A 389 7.86 2.50 26.09
CA LEU A 389 8.51 3.68 26.67
C LEU A 389 7.53 4.55 27.48
N HIS A 390 6.23 4.51 27.16
CA HIS A 390 5.19 5.29 27.84
C HIS A 390 3.96 4.43 28.18
N PRO A 391 4.04 3.58 29.22
CA PRO A 391 3.00 2.61 29.54
C PRO A 391 1.75 3.21 30.21
N GLU A 392 1.87 4.38 30.84
CA GLU A 392 0.79 4.98 31.62
C GLU A 392 -0.19 5.77 30.77
N LYS A 393 -1.48 5.41 30.85
CA LYS A 393 -2.56 6.21 30.25
C LYS A 393 -2.77 7.50 31.05
N PRO A 394 -2.91 8.67 30.37
CA PRO A 394 -3.23 9.92 31.06
C PRO A 394 -4.66 9.87 31.63
N LYS A 395 -4.90 10.52 32.77
CA LYS A 395 -6.22 10.62 33.39
C LYS A 395 -6.95 11.91 32.98
N LYS A 396 -6.20 12.98 32.71
CA LYS A 396 -6.71 14.25 32.22
C LYS A 396 -5.85 14.79 31.08
N VAL A 397 -6.49 15.20 29.99
CA VAL A 397 -5.83 15.75 28.80
C VAL A 397 -6.38 17.14 28.48
N LEU A 398 -5.47 18.08 28.21
CA LEU A 398 -5.79 19.40 27.67
C LEU A 398 -5.76 19.36 26.14
N LEU A 399 -6.82 19.78 25.50
CA LEU A 399 -6.92 19.98 24.06
C LEU A 399 -6.80 21.48 23.76
N ILE A 400 -5.82 21.86 22.93
CA ILE A 400 -5.74 23.22 22.38
C ILE A 400 -6.57 23.28 21.10
N GLY A 401 -7.66 24.05 21.12
CA GLY A 401 -8.58 24.20 19.99
C GLY A 401 -8.03 25.04 18.84
N SER A 402 -8.89 25.32 17.87
CA SER A 402 -8.56 25.99 16.60
C SER A 402 -8.34 27.51 16.72
N GLY A 403 -8.96 28.15 17.70
CA GLY A 403 -8.97 29.61 17.79
C GLY A 403 -10.10 30.21 16.95
N GLY A 404 -9.93 31.46 16.51
CA GLY A 404 -10.88 32.09 15.60
C GLY A 404 -10.75 31.54 14.18
N LEU A 405 -11.85 31.52 13.43
CA LEU A 405 -11.85 31.12 12.02
C LEU A 405 -11.09 32.16 11.17
N SER A 406 -10.14 31.71 10.37
CA SER A 406 -9.37 32.56 9.44
C SER A 406 -9.23 31.86 8.08
N ILE A 407 -8.91 32.62 7.02
CA ILE A 407 -8.65 32.03 5.71
C ILE A 407 -7.43 31.11 5.82
N GLY A 408 -7.59 29.84 5.41
CA GLY A 408 -6.57 28.79 5.59
C GLY A 408 -6.64 28.06 6.94
N GLN A 409 -7.52 28.46 7.86
CA GLN A 409 -7.84 27.72 9.09
C GLN A 409 -9.35 27.72 9.35
N ALA A 410 -10.04 26.75 8.75
CA ALA A 410 -11.50 26.65 8.81
C ALA A 410 -11.98 25.71 9.93
N GLY A 411 -13.25 25.31 9.87
CA GLY A 411 -13.89 24.42 10.86
C GLY A 411 -13.40 22.97 10.88
N GLU A 412 -12.40 22.60 10.06
CA GLU A 412 -11.82 21.25 10.06
C GLU A 412 -11.22 20.87 11.43
N PHE A 413 -10.60 21.85 12.10
CA PHE A 413 -9.96 21.69 13.41
C PHE A 413 -10.98 21.55 14.54
N ASP A 414 -12.15 22.17 14.37
CA ASP A 414 -13.26 22.00 15.31
C ASP A 414 -13.84 20.58 15.22
N TYR A 415 -13.96 20.05 14.00
CA TYR A 415 -14.38 18.67 13.77
C TYR A 415 -13.35 17.67 14.31
N SER A 416 -12.07 17.83 13.95
CA SER A 416 -11.01 16.89 14.35
C SER A 416 -10.80 16.88 15.86
N GLY A 417 -10.78 18.05 16.52
CA GLY A 417 -10.69 18.11 17.97
C GLY A 417 -11.93 17.56 18.69
N SER A 418 -13.12 17.61 18.06
CA SER A 418 -14.31 16.93 18.58
C SER A 418 -14.17 15.41 18.54
N GLN A 419 -13.57 14.85 17.48
CA GLN A 419 -13.24 13.42 17.42
C GLN A 419 -12.19 13.04 18.46
N ALA A 420 -11.19 13.89 18.71
CA ALA A 420 -10.21 13.67 19.77
C ALA A 420 -10.87 13.59 21.16
N ILE A 421 -11.81 14.50 21.47
CA ILE A 421 -12.58 14.47 22.72
C ILE A 421 -13.41 13.18 22.84
N LYS A 422 -14.04 12.74 21.74
CA LYS A 422 -14.77 11.47 21.71
C LYS A 422 -13.86 10.28 22.01
N ALA A 423 -12.68 10.20 21.39
CA ALA A 423 -11.71 9.13 21.63
C ALA A 423 -11.20 9.12 23.09
N LEU A 424 -10.91 10.30 23.66
CA LEU A 424 -10.54 10.41 25.08
C LEU A 424 -11.65 9.89 25.99
N ARG A 425 -12.91 10.21 25.69
CA ARG A 425 -14.06 9.74 26.47
C ARG A 425 -14.23 8.22 26.41
N GLU A 426 -14.09 7.61 25.23
CA GLU A 426 -14.17 6.15 25.05
C GLU A 426 -13.09 5.42 25.89
N GLU A 427 -11.93 6.05 26.08
CA GLU A 427 -10.84 5.55 26.91
C GLU A 427 -10.93 5.96 28.39
N ASN A 428 -12.04 6.58 28.82
CA ASN A 428 -12.28 7.10 30.18
C ASN A 428 -11.26 8.16 30.65
N ILE A 429 -10.79 9.01 29.72
CA ILE A 429 -9.85 10.09 29.97
C ILE A 429 -10.60 11.42 30.03
N LYS A 430 -10.40 12.21 31.09
CA LYS A 430 -11.04 13.52 31.25
C LYS A 430 -10.47 14.52 30.25
N SER A 431 -11.34 15.27 29.59
CA SER A 431 -11.04 16.23 28.55
C SER A 431 -11.24 17.67 29.03
N VAL A 432 -10.20 18.49 28.89
CA VAL A 432 -10.28 19.96 29.06
C VAL A 432 -10.03 20.58 27.70
N LEU A 433 -10.93 21.43 27.24
CA LEU A 433 -10.78 22.17 25.99
C LEU A 433 -10.49 23.64 26.29
N ILE A 434 -9.52 24.24 25.58
CA ILE A 434 -9.40 25.69 25.45
C ILE A 434 -9.68 26.08 24.00
N ASN A 435 -10.72 26.88 23.77
CA ASN A 435 -11.04 27.43 22.46
C ASN A 435 -11.85 28.75 22.64
N PRO A 436 -11.37 29.91 22.13
CA PRO A 436 -12.11 31.17 22.21
C PRO A 436 -13.33 31.23 21.27
N ASN A 437 -13.43 30.34 20.26
CA ASN A 437 -14.56 30.33 19.34
C ASN A 437 -15.84 29.81 20.04
N ILE A 438 -16.78 30.71 20.29
CA ILE A 438 -18.09 30.37 20.87
C ILE A 438 -19.07 29.78 19.84
N ALA A 439 -18.79 29.93 18.55
CA ALA A 439 -19.70 29.59 17.46
C ALA A 439 -19.39 28.23 16.82
N THR A 440 -18.87 27.27 17.62
CA THR A 440 -18.49 25.94 17.14
C THR A 440 -19.14 24.82 17.93
N VAL A 441 -19.39 23.69 17.26
CA VAL A 441 -19.88 22.47 17.92
C VAL A 441 -18.87 21.96 18.95
N GLN A 442 -17.56 22.20 18.74
CA GLN A 442 -16.50 21.75 19.64
C GLN A 442 -16.67 22.28 21.08
N THR A 443 -17.23 23.48 21.25
CA THR A 443 -17.43 24.12 22.55
C THR A 443 -18.84 23.90 23.13
N SER A 444 -19.64 23.03 22.50
CA SER A 444 -20.99 22.69 22.97
C SER A 444 -20.97 21.99 24.33
N LYS A 445 -21.97 22.32 25.16
CA LYS A 445 -22.12 21.75 26.50
C LYS A 445 -22.16 20.22 26.45
N GLY A 446 -21.30 19.58 27.23
CA GLY A 446 -21.26 18.12 27.35
C GLY A 446 -20.44 17.42 26.26
N LEU A 447 -19.74 18.15 25.38
CA LEU A 447 -18.74 17.54 24.50
C LEU A 447 -17.41 17.32 25.25
N ALA A 448 -16.74 18.38 25.70
CA ALA A 448 -15.64 18.25 26.66
C ALA A 448 -16.16 18.24 28.10
N ASP A 449 -15.40 17.66 29.04
CA ASP A 449 -15.76 17.71 30.47
C ASP A 449 -15.70 19.13 31.01
N LYS A 450 -14.77 19.93 30.49
CA LYS A 450 -14.64 21.36 30.81
C LYS A 450 -14.14 22.16 29.60
N VAL A 451 -14.72 23.34 29.41
CA VAL A 451 -14.36 24.26 28.32
C VAL A 451 -13.91 25.60 28.90
N TYR A 452 -12.80 26.13 28.39
CA TYR A 452 -12.28 27.45 28.66
C TYR A 452 -12.36 28.31 27.40
N PHE A 453 -13.14 29.39 27.45
CA PHE A 453 -13.23 30.40 26.39
C PHE A 453 -12.13 31.45 26.60
N LEU A 454 -10.88 31.08 26.32
CA LEU A 454 -9.70 31.93 26.52
C LEU A 454 -8.89 32.01 25.21
N PRO A 455 -8.15 33.11 24.98
CA PRO A 455 -7.23 33.21 23.84
C PRO A 455 -6.17 32.11 23.85
N LEU A 456 -5.80 31.63 22.66
CA LEU A 456 -4.80 30.57 22.48
C LEU A 456 -3.37 31.15 22.48
N VAL A 457 -3.00 31.83 23.55
CA VAL A 457 -1.64 32.34 23.75
C VAL A 457 -1.03 31.74 25.01
N ALA A 458 0.28 31.50 24.99
CA ALA A 458 0.99 30.70 25.98
C ALA A 458 0.71 31.10 27.44
N GLU A 459 0.54 32.39 27.73
CA GLU A 459 0.23 32.88 29.08
C GLU A 459 -1.10 32.34 29.60
N TYR A 460 -2.19 32.42 28.82
CA TYR A 460 -3.50 31.91 29.24
C TYR A 460 -3.53 30.39 29.28
N VAL A 461 -2.87 29.73 28.33
CA VAL A 461 -2.78 28.26 28.34
C VAL A 461 -2.01 27.78 29.57
N GLU A 462 -0.92 28.45 29.98
CA GLU A 462 -0.21 28.13 31.22
C GLU A 462 -1.12 28.26 32.45
N GLN A 463 -1.98 29.28 32.51
CA GLN A 463 -2.93 29.42 33.63
C GLN A 463 -3.91 28.23 33.68
N VAL A 464 -4.42 27.78 32.53
CA VAL A 464 -5.28 26.58 32.46
C VAL A 464 -4.52 25.34 32.92
N ILE A 465 -3.26 25.14 32.47
CA ILE A 465 -2.41 24.04 32.92
C ILE A 465 -2.19 24.08 34.44
N LYS A 466 -1.95 25.27 35.00
CA LYS A 466 -1.73 25.48 36.44
C LYS A 466 -2.95 25.12 37.28
N VAL A 467 -4.17 25.40 36.78
CA VAL A 467 -5.43 25.10 37.48
C VAL A 467 -5.83 23.65 37.28
N GLU A 468 -5.78 23.15 36.05
CA GLU A 468 -6.31 21.83 35.70
C GLU A 468 -5.34 20.68 35.97
N ARG A 469 -4.04 20.93 35.96
CA ARG A 469 -2.98 19.92 36.12
C ARG A 469 -3.22 18.70 35.21
N PRO A 470 -3.30 18.88 33.89
CA PRO A 470 -3.44 17.76 32.96
C PRO A 470 -2.17 16.90 32.95
N ASP A 471 -2.33 15.59 32.73
CA ASP A 471 -1.19 14.67 32.55
C ASP A 471 -0.63 14.76 31.12
N GLY A 472 -1.49 15.14 30.17
CA GLY A 472 -1.11 15.26 28.76
C GLY A 472 -1.78 16.43 28.04
N VAL A 473 -1.21 16.81 26.90
CA VAL A 473 -1.71 17.87 26.02
C VAL A 473 -1.71 17.41 24.57
N LEU A 474 -2.76 17.79 23.83
CA LEU A 474 -2.87 17.59 22.39
C LEU A 474 -2.82 18.95 21.68
N LEU A 475 -1.84 19.10 20.79
CA LEU A 475 -1.50 20.35 20.11
C LEU A 475 -1.91 20.36 18.63
N THR A 476 -2.12 19.18 18.04
CA THR A 476 -2.27 18.96 16.60
C THR A 476 -3.70 19.13 16.07
N PHE A 477 -4.67 19.42 16.95
CA PHE A 477 -6.09 19.64 16.58
C PHE A 477 -6.49 21.11 16.53
N GLY A 478 -5.54 22.03 16.70
CA GLY A 478 -5.78 23.48 16.73
C GLY A 478 -5.25 24.24 15.53
N GLY A 479 -4.84 23.54 14.48
CA GLY A 479 -4.08 24.09 13.36
C GLY A 479 -2.82 24.83 13.81
N GLN A 480 -2.30 25.73 12.97
CA GLN A 480 -1.12 26.56 13.26
C GLN A 480 -1.24 27.38 14.54
N THR A 481 -2.41 27.93 14.86
CA THR A 481 -2.60 28.67 16.12
C THR A 481 -2.32 27.79 17.33
N GLY A 482 -2.86 26.57 17.35
CA GLY A 482 -2.60 25.59 18.41
C GLY A 482 -1.14 25.12 18.45
N LEU A 483 -0.55 24.84 17.28
CA LEU A 483 0.84 24.40 17.15
C LEU A 483 1.84 25.46 17.64
N ASN A 484 1.73 26.70 17.16
CA ASN A 484 2.59 27.81 17.55
C ASN A 484 2.51 28.08 19.07
N CYS A 485 1.30 28.00 19.64
CA CYS A 485 1.09 28.13 21.07
C CYS A 485 1.81 27.00 21.85
N GLY A 486 1.70 25.76 21.36
CA GLY A 486 2.43 24.61 21.90
C GLY A 486 3.95 24.77 21.88
N ILE A 487 4.51 25.22 20.75
CA ILE A 487 5.95 25.47 20.59
C ILE A 487 6.43 26.54 21.58
N GLU A 488 5.65 27.62 21.75
CA GLU A 488 6.01 28.68 22.70
C GLU A 488 5.96 28.21 24.16
N LEU A 489 5.00 27.36 24.52
CA LEU A 489 4.92 26.73 25.84
C LEU A 489 6.12 25.84 26.14
N GLU A 490 6.59 25.08 25.15
CA GLU A 490 7.80 24.25 25.29
C GLU A 490 9.06 25.10 25.42
N LYS A 491 9.22 26.15 24.60
CA LYS A 491 10.34 27.09 24.71
C LYS A 491 10.42 27.75 26.10
N LYS A 492 9.27 28.04 26.71
CA LYS A 492 9.17 28.56 28.09
C LYS A 492 9.36 27.48 29.17
N GLY A 493 9.52 26.21 28.79
CA GLY A 493 9.67 25.09 29.71
C GLY A 493 8.41 24.76 30.51
N VAL A 494 7.23 25.19 30.04
CA VAL A 494 5.96 25.06 30.77
C VAL A 494 5.57 23.59 30.92
N PHE A 495 5.67 22.79 29.86
CA PHE A 495 5.33 21.36 29.92
C PHE A 495 6.20 20.61 30.93
N LYS A 496 7.51 20.87 30.93
CA LYS A 496 8.44 20.33 31.94
C LYS A 496 8.12 20.81 33.36
N LYS A 497 7.85 22.11 33.54
CA LYS A 497 7.53 22.72 34.83
C LYS A 497 6.30 22.11 35.50
N TYR A 498 5.30 21.73 34.72
CA TYR A 498 4.05 21.16 35.21
C TYR A 498 3.89 19.65 34.97
N ASN A 499 4.93 18.98 34.47
CA ASN A 499 4.93 17.56 34.14
C ASN A 499 3.79 17.14 33.18
N VAL A 500 3.56 17.95 32.15
CA VAL A 500 2.56 17.69 31.10
C VAL A 500 3.26 17.04 29.91
N LYS A 501 2.74 15.91 29.43
CA LYS A 501 3.29 15.21 28.26
C LYS A 501 2.58 15.64 26.98
N VAL A 502 3.33 15.97 25.94
CA VAL A 502 2.76 16.11 24.59
C VAL A 502 2.36 14.73 24.09
N LEU A 503 1.09 14.56 23.73
CA LEU A 503 0.55 13.30 23.22
C LEU A 503 0.54 13.31 21.69
N GLY A 504 0.89 12.18 21.08
CA GLY A 504 1.00 12.05 19.62
C GLY A 504 2.40 12.43 19.12
N THR A 505 2.46 13.18 18.03
CA THR A 505 3.72 13.62 17.41
C THR A 505 4.57 14.40 18.40
N PRO A 506 5.84 14.02 18.64
CA PRO A 506 6.75 14.78 19.49
C PRO A 506 6.88 16.22 19.01
N ILE A 507 6.98 17.17 19.94
CA ILE A 507 7.06 18.59 19.57
C ILE A 507 8.30 18.93 18.75
N GLN A 508 9.40 18.21 18.94
CA GLN A 508 10.59 18.36 18.11
C GLN A 508 10.29 18.03 16.65
N SER A 509 9.60 16.91 16.39
CA SER A 509 9.20 16.55 15.03
C SER A 509 8.28 17.60 14.38
N ILE A 510 7.41 18.25 15.16
CA ILE A 510 6.59 19.38 14.67
C ILE A 510 7.50 20.55 14.25
N ILE A 511 8.48 20.90 15.09
CA ILE A 511 9.45 21.98 14.79
C ILE A 511 10.25 21.65 13.53
N ASP A 512 10.74 20.41 13.42
CA ASP A 512 11.56 19.95 12.30
C ASP A 512 10.79 19.98 10.97
N THR A 513 9.47 19.73 10.99
CA THR A 513 8.62 19.78 9.80
C THR A 513 8.19 21.20 9.40
N GLU A 514 8.09 22.12 10.36
CA GLU A 514 7.66 23.50 10.11
C GLU A 514 8.82 24.39 9.61
N ASP A 515 10.06 24.11 10.03
CA ASP A 515 11.24 24.79 9.52
C ASP A 515 11.70 24.16 8.19
N ARG A 516 11.60 24.91 7.09
CA ARG A 516 11.94 24.40 5.75
C ARG A 516 13.38 23.94 5.60
N LYS A 517 14.33 24.56 6.32
CA LYS A 517 15.74 24.18 6.23
C LYS A 517 15.95 22.84 6.93
N ILE A 518 15.44 22.70 8.16
CA ILE A 518 15.53 21.45 8.90
C ILE A 518 14.80 20.33 8.14
N PHE A 519 13.59 20.60 7.65
CA PHE A 519 12.83 19.65 6.83
C PHE A 519 13.63 19.19 5.60
N SER A 520 14.24 20.11 4.85
CA SER A 520 15.09 19.76 3.71
C SER A 520 16.28 18.89 4.12
N GLU A 521 16.95 19.20 5.23
CA GLU A 521 18.07 18.42 5.75
C GLU A 521 17.64 16.99 6.15
N GLU A 522 16.51 16.84 6.84
CA GLU A 522 15.95 15.53 7.24
C GLU A 522 15.53 14.68 6.04
N ILE A 523 14.89 15.29 5.02
CA ILE A 523 14.50 14.60 3.78
C ILE A 523 15.74 14.17 2.98
N ASN A 524 16.77 15.03 2.89
CA ASN A 524 18.02 14.67 2.23
C ASN A 524 18.77 13.55 2.97
N ALA A 525 18.68 13.49 4.31
CA ALA A 525 19.33 12.46 5.12
C ALA A 525 18.83 11.03 4.81
N VAL A 526 17.59 10.90 4.32
CA VAL A 526 17.02 9.62 3.87
C VAL A 526 17.18 9.39 2.35
N GLY A 527 17.88 10.28 1.64
CA GLY A 527 18.13 10.19 0.20
C GLY A 527 17.00 10.69 -0.69
N GLU A 528 15.96 11.29 -0.09
CA GLU A 528 14.84 11.91 -0.79
C GLU A 528 15.15 13.37 -1.14
N LYS A 529 14.29 13.98 -1.98
CA LYS A 529 14.55 15.32 -2.55
C LYS A 529 13.39 16.26 -2.30
N VAL A 530 13.74 17.51 -2.00
CA VAL A 530 12.81 18.65 -2.02
C VAL A 530 13.07 19.55 -3.23
N ALA A 531 12.09 20.37 -3.59
CA ALA A 531 12.30 21.42 -4.58
C ALA A 531 13.47 22.33 -4.13
N PRO A 532 14.40 22.69 -5.03
CA PRO A 532 15.47 23.62 -4.68
C PRO A 532 14.89 24.96 -4.19
N SER A 533 15.33 25.37 -3.00
CA SER A 533 14.81 26.56 -2.31
C SER A 533 15.92 27.34 -1.60
N ILE A 534 15.83 28.66 -1.58
CA ILE A 534 16.77 29.55 -0.87
C ILE A 534 15.97 30.53 -0.01
N ALA A 535 16.38 30.69 1.24
CA ALA A 535 15.83 31.71 2.13
C ALA A 535 16.52 33.06 1.88
N ALA A 536 15.71 34.12 1.85
CA ALA A 536 16.14 35.50 1.65
C ALA A 536 15.54 36.41 2.74
N HIS A 537 16.34 37.34 3.23
CA HIS A 537 15.96 38.33 4.25
C HIS A 537 15.88 39.76 3.69
N SER A 538 16.19 39.94 2.41
CA SER A 538 16.07 41.19 1.70
C SER A 538 15.61 40.97 0.26
N VAL A 539 15.08 42.01 -0.38
CA VAL A 539 14.73 41.96 -1.80
C VAL A 539 15.94 41.57 -2.64
N LYS A 540 17.13 42.11 -2.31
CA LYS A 540 18.38 41.80 -3.00
C LYS A 540 18.73 40.30 -2.91
N GLU A 541 18.68 39.74 -1.70
CA GLU A 541 18.92 38.30 -1.51
C GLU A 541 17.90 37.43 -2.27
N ALA A 542 16.64 37.89 -2.37
CA ALA A 542 15.62 37.17 -3.13
C ALA A 542 15.93 37.15 -4.63
N LEU A 543 16.45 38.25 -5.19
CA LEU A 543 16.88 38.30 -6.59
C LEU A 543 18.10 37.43 -6.85
N GLU A 544 19.12 37.49 -5.97
CA GLU A 544 20.31 36.62 -6.04
C GLU A 544 19.93 35.14 -5.95
N ALA A 545 18.97 34.79 -5.10
CA ALA A 545 18.41 33.45 -5.01
C ALA A 545 17.75 33.01 -6.31
N ALA A 546 16.96 33.87 -6.95
CA ALA A 546 16.28 33.56 -8.20
C ALA A 546 17.25 33.45 -9.39
N GLU A 547 18.36 34.18 -9.40
CA GLU A 547 19.44 33.97 -10.39
C GLU A 547 20.07 32.58 -10.26
N GLN A 548 20.28 32.11 -9.03
CA GLN A 548 20.84 30.78 -8.79
C GLN A 548 19.86 29.65 -9.14
N LEU A 549 18.59 29.80 -8.79
CA LEU A 549 17.54 28.79 -9.05
C LEU A 549 17.05 28.82 -10.51
N GLY A 550 17.17 29.97 -11.16
CA GLY A 550 16.63 30.27 -12.49
C GLY A 550 15.11 30.46 -12.48
N TYR A 551 14.62 31.46 -13.20
CA TYR A 551 13.19 31.69 -13.39
C TYR A 551 12.52 30.56 -14.21
N PRO A 552 11.19 30.35 -14.05
CA PRO A 552 10.33 30.98 -13.05
C PRO A 552 10.57 30.45 -11.63
N VAL A 553 10.29 31.30 -10.64
CA VAL A 553 10.40 30.99 -9.20
C VAL A 553 9.07 31.24 -8.48
N MET A 554 8.90 30.62 -7.33
CA MET A 554 7.79 30.88 -6.41
C MET A 554 8.34 31.56 -5.15
N ALA A 555 7.82 32.74 -4.81
CA ALA A 555 8.14 33.44 -3.57
C ALA A 555 7.06 33.14 -2.52
N ARG A 556 7.45 32.80 -1.29
CA ARG A 556 6.54 32.53 -0.15
C ARG A 556 7.03 33.20 1.11
N ALA A 557 6.15 33.87 1.84
CA ALA A 557 6.47 34.38 3.17
C ALA A 557 6.64 33.21 4.16
N ALA A 558 7.61 33.27 5.07
CA ALA A 558 7.78 32.27 6.12
C ALA A 558 6.67 32.41 7.20
N PHE A 559 6.31 31.29 7.85
CA PHE A 559 5.31 31.19 8.93
C PHE A 559 3.90 31.71 8.59
N SER A 560 3.51 31.72 7.31
CA SER A 560 2.15 32.05 6.87
C SER A 560 1.38 30.84 6.35
N LEU A 561 0.07 30.84 6.55
CA LEU A 561 -0.86 29.84 6.02
C LEU A 561 -1.62 30.40 4.81
N GLY A 562 -2.11 29.51 3.95
CA GLY A 562 -3.01 29.85 2.85
C GLY A 562 -2.40 30.71 1.75
N GLY A 563 -1.06 30.68 1.60
CA GLY A 563 -0.36 31.42 0.54
C GLY A 563 -0.37 32.95 0.70
N LEU A 564 -0.65 33.46 1.90
CA LEU A 564 -0.64 34.91 2.15
C LEU A 564 0.77 35.47 1.88
N GLY A 565 0.85 36.39 0.92
CA GLY A 565 2.12 36.98 0.47
C GLY A 565 2.96 36.09 -0.46
N SER A 566 2.39 35.00 -0.98
CA SER A 566 3.04 34.14 -1.97
C SER A 566 2.67 34.48 -3.41
N GLY A 567 3.52 34.10 -4.36
CA GLY A 567 3.25 34.28 -5.78
C GLY A 567 4.36 33.73 -6.67
N PHE A 568 4.03 33.55 -7.95
CA PHE A 568 5.01 33.17 -8.98
C PHE A 568 5.61 34.41 -9.62
N ALA A 569 6.92 34.36 -9.86
CA ALA A 569 7.65 35.36 -10.63
C ALA A 569 8.36 34.70 -11.81
N ASN A 570 8.16 35.24 -13.00
CA ASN A 570 8.85 34.83 -14.23
C ASN A 570 10.04 35.74 -14.55
N SER A 571 10.17 36.88 -13.86
CA SER A 571 11.24 37.84 -14.03
C SER A 571 11.63 38.54 -12.72
N GLU A 572 12.75 39.26 -12.77
CA GLU A 572 13.27 40.07 -11.67
C GLU A 572 12.29 41.15 -11.21
N GLU A 573 11.58 41.78 -12.14
CA GLU A 573 10.60 42.83 -11.84
C GLU A 573 9.40 42.25 -11.08
N GLU A 574 8.87 41.11 -11.52
CA GLU A 574 7.78 40.42 -10.84
C GLU A 574 8.18 39.99 -9.43
N LEU A 575 9.40 39.44 -9.28
CA LEU A 575 9.91 39.00 -7.98
C LEU A 575 10.13 40.17 -7.02
N THR A 576 10.63 41.31 -7.52
CA THR A 576 10.86 42.51 -6.71
C THR A 576 9.56 43.00 -6.06
N VAL A 577 8.46 43.01 -6.82
CA VAL A 577 7.14 43.42 -6.31
C VAL A 577 6.63 42.44 -5.24
N LEU A 578 6.77 41.13 -5.49
CA LEU A 578 6.37 40.10 -4.53
C LEU A 578 7.19 40.13 -3.25
N ALA A 579 8.52 40.18 -3.36
CA ALA A 579 9.44 40.20 -2.23
C ALA A 579 9.23 41.41 -1.33
N THR A 580 9.02 42.59 -1.92
CA THR A 580 8.74 43.82 -1.16
C THR A 580 7.47 43.69 -0.32
N ARG A 581 6.40 43.10 -0.89
CA ARG A 581 5.14 42.89 -0.17
C ARG A 581 5.28 41.83 0.92
N ALA A 582 5.94 40.72 0.63
CA ALA A 582 6.10 39.62 1.57
C ALA A 582 6.97 40.03 2.79
N LEU A 583 8.09 40.71 2.54
CA LEU A 583 9.01 41.15 3.59
C LEU A 583 8.46 42.29 4.47
N ALA A 584 7.40 42.96 4.03
CA ALA A 584 6.67 43.91 4.88
C ALA A 584 5.89 43.22 6.02
N HIS A 585 5.60 41.92 5.87
CA HIS A 585 4.78 41.14 6.81
C HIS A 585 5.53 39.95 7.42
N SER A 586 6.68 39.55 6.88
CA SER A 586 7.51 38.45 7.40
C SER A 586 8.99 38.82 7.35
N ALA A 587 9.76 38.38 8.35
CA ALA A 587 11.20 38.61 8.42
C ALA A 587 12.03 37.73 7.45
N GLN A 588 11.36 36.80 6.76
CA GLN A 588 11.99 35.86 5.85
C GLN A 588 11.06 35.55 4.68
N LEU A 589 11.63 35.55 3.48
CA LEU A 589 11.01 35.12 2.23
C LEU A 589 11.73 33.86 1.75
N ILE A 590 10.97 32.87 1.28
CA ILE A 590 11.50 31.65 0.66
C ILE A 590 11.29 31.77 -0.85
N VAL A 591 12.37 31.57 -1.61
CA VAL A 591 12.34 31.52 -3.07
C VAL A 591 12.57 30.07 -3.50
N ASP A 592 11.59 29.48 -4.17
CA ASP A 592 11.63 28.10 -4.66
C ASP A 592 11.70 28.06 -6.18
N LYS A 593 12.34 27.01 -6.72
CA LYS A 593 12.17 26.68 -8.13
C LYS A 593 10.70 26.38 -8.41
N SER A 594 10.11 27.04 -9.42
CA SER A 594 8.74 26.77 -9.82
C SER A 594 8.61 25.35 -10.39
N LEU A 595 7.65 24.59 -9.86
CA LEU A 595 7.22 23.29 -10.37
C LEU A 595 5.87 23.38 -11.11
N LYS A 596 5.49 24.58 -11.55
CA LYS A 596 4.20 24.82 -12.22
C LYS A 596 3.97 23.82 -13.36
N GLY A 597 2.78 23.21 -13.37
CA GLY A 597 2.38 22.21 -14.37
C GLY A 597 2.80 20.78 -14.01
N TRP A 598 3.47 20.56 -12.87
CA TRP A 598 3.62 19.23 -12.30
C TRP A 598 2.30 18.78 -11.68
N LYS A 599 2.12 17.46 -11.57
CA LYS A 599 0.99 16.90 -10.83
C LYS A 599 1.22 17.11 -9.34
N GLU A 600 0.22 17.62 -8.64
CA GLU A 600 0.20 17.66 -7.18
C GLU A 600 -0.55 16.44 -6.66
N VAL A 601 0.16 15.63 -5.86
CA VAL A 601 -0.39 14.40 -5.26
C VAL A 601 -0.13 14.44 -3.77
N GLU A 602 -1.20 14.27 -3.00
CA GLU A 602 -1.20 14.36 -1.55
C GLU A 602 -1.57 13.01 -0.93
N TYR A 603 -1.04 12.74 0.26
CA TYR A 603 -1.26 11.50 0.99
C TYR A 603 -1.58 11.77 2.46
N GLU A 604 -2.64 11.13 2.95
CA GLU A 604 -2.97 11.10 4.37
C GLU A 604 -2.34 9.86 5.00
N VAL A 605 -1.35 10.08 5.88
CA VAL A 605 -0.55 9.01 6.48
C VAL A 605 -0.85 8.90 7.98
N VAL A 606 -1.11 7.68 8.44
CA VAL A 606 -1.27 7.37 9.85
C VAL A 606 -0.15 6.45 10.29
N ARG A 607 0.58 6.86 11.33
CA ARG A 607 1.60 6.04 11.99
C ARG A 607 1.32 5.89 13.47
N ASP A 608 1.31 4.66 13.97
CA ASP A 608 1.07 4.37 15.38
C ASP A 608 2.37 4.16 16.18
N ALA A 609 2.22 3.99 17.50
CA ALA A 609 3.34 3.75 18.42
C ALA A 609 4.01 2.38 18.25
N TYR A 610 3.45 1.50 17.42
CA TYR A 610 3.98 0.19 17.07
C TYR A 610 4.74 0.20 15.74
N ASP A 611 4.99 1.39 15.16
CA ASP A 611 5.62 1.56 13.86
C ASP A 611 4.81 0.92 12.71
N ASN A 612 3.49 0.77 12.91
CA ASN A 612 2.58 0.51 11.81
C ASN A 612 2.34 1.83 11.10
N CYS A 613 2.57 1.89 9.80
CA CYS A 613 2.41 3.09 8.99
C CYS A 613 1.55 2.75 7.77
N ILE A 614 0.46 3.48 7.57
CA ILE A 614 -0.45 3.27 6.44
C ILE A 614 -0.81 4.59 5.78
N THR A 615 -1.02 4.54 4.47
CA THR A 615 -1.66 5.60 3.71
C THR A 615 -3.16 5.34 3.67
N VAL A 616 -3.96 6.24 4.25
CA VAL A 616 -5.42 6.10 4.37
C VAL A 616 -6.14 6.71 3.17
N CYS A 617 -5.58 7.78 2.62
CA CYS A 617 -6.12 8.48 1.47
C CYS A 617 -4.98 9.00 0.58
N ASN A 618 -5.26 9.10 -0.71
CA ASN A 618 -4.46 9.85 -1.65
C ASN A 618 -5.38 10.74 -2.48
N MET A 619 -4.89 11.92 -2.86
CA MET A 619 -5.62 12.90 -3.67
C MET A 619 -4.70 13.38 -4.79
N GLU A 620 -5.28 13.59 -5.98
CA GLU A 620 -4.61 14.21 -7.12
C GLU A 620 -5.37 15.52 -7.41
N ASN A 621 -4.67 16.66 -7.38
CA ASN A 621 -5.30 17.94 -7.68
C ASN A 621 -5.56 18.03 -9.19
N VAL A 622 -6.73 18.56 -9.55
CA VAL A 622 -7.13 18.71 -10.96
C VAL A 622 -6.46 19.94 -11.58
N ASP A 623 -6.27 20.99 -10.79
CA ASP A 623 -5.54 22.20 -11.11
C ASP A 623 -4.08 22.12 -10.62
N PRO A 624 -3.08 22.29 -11.52
CA PRO A 624 -1.65 22.30 -11.18
C PRO A 624 -1.04 23.70 -11.02
#